data_AF-A0A9P0QSX7-F1
#
_entry.id   AF-A0A9P0QSX7-F1
#
_cell.length_a   1.000
_cell.length_b   1.000
_cell.length_c   1.000
_cell.angle_alpha   90.00
_cell.angle_beta   90.00
_cell.angle_gamma   90.00
#
_symmetry.space_group_name_H-M   'P 1'
#
loop_
_entity.id
_entity.type
_entity.pdbx_description
1 polymer ?
#
loop_
_entity_poly.entity_id
_entity_poly.type
_entity_poly.pdbx_seq_one_letter_code
_entity_poly.pdbx_strand_id
1 'polypeptide(L)'
;MILNPSVFLALLGLTSVNALTVSKNTLISTGDTSFNEDVTINAGDFLAIDSGYTHNFLKDLFVYGTLYISDKQKHSGITCDLIGSGTYKNYGEVVLNHLNGTSAPTFSWQGAYFYNYGDMWLAGIGNTGGSTMNIRPTNYFYNSGTITLYQSGTRTGGTCRLGKDGGSITNDGTVCLQQNIYDQYSSISGSGCFDIGINSNFHITNSHLYTISEAHTFLLSSSSSSLRIDNYKPSQRFHVAGWGNNNVIGFNCKIKSFTYSGDTLSIVVGSYTYYIVIGTGYDSTKMRIGAADYGSGSCKLSNTNFGLLYSGAPPSSARPSTCKACPAIPNPPACASSTSSPNPTKTITSTVPGGKATSTVTKTQTHGGTDTVIVEIPSSCTTSTKKGKTTSTKCTTSTKIGKTSSTKCTTSTKIGKASSTGCTTTTRIGTSSSTGTITTTINHVTVTITTTWTGEYTTTETHSASPSAA
;
A
#
# COMPACT_ATOMS: atom_id res chain seq x y z
N MET A 1 65.61 39.15 3.48
CA MET A 1 65.15 39.60 2.15
C MET A 1 65.65 38.55 1.16
N ILE A 2 64.88 37.78 0.41
CA ILE A 2 63.47 37.78 0.01
C ILE A 2 63.05 36.30 -0.12
N LEU A 3 61.81 36.00 0.28
CA LEU A 3 61.16 34.69 0.12
C LEU A 3 60.98 34.34 -1.36
N ASN A 4 61.07 33.05 -1.71
CA ASN A 4 60.33 32.52 -2.86
C ASN A 4 59.65 31.19 -2.46
N PRO A 5 58.32 31.15 -2.29
CA PRO A 5 57.61 29.92 -1.98
C PRO A 5 57.18 29.26 -3.29
N SER A 6 57.79 28.12 -3.65
CA SER A 6 57.19 27.24 -4.63
C SER A 6 55.99 26.56 -3.98
N VAL A 7 54.81 27.09 -4.34
CA VAL A 7 53.48 26.60 -3.97
C VAL A 7 53.34 25.14 -4.39
N PHE A 8 53.34 24.24 -3.42
CA PHE A 8 52.81 22.89 -3.59
C PHE A 8 51.29 23.01 -3.61
N LEU A 9 50.69 23.10 -4.80
CA LEU A 9 49.25 23.03 -4.95
C LEU A 9 48.85 21.56 -4.76
N ALA A 10 48.55 21.17 -3.52
CA ALA A 10 47.88 19.92 -3.24
C ALA A 10 46.49 20.00 -3.86
N LEU A 11 46.35 19.42 -5.05
CA LEU A 11 45.04 19.16 -5.65
C LEU A 11 44.39 18.09 -4.78
N LEU A 12 43.69 18.54 -3.72
CA LEU A 12 42.65 17.76 -3.06
C LEU A 12 41.62 17.44 -4.14
N GLY A 13 41.78 16.28 -4.79
CA GLY A 13 40.75 15.70 -5.61
C GLY A 13 39.56 15.47 -4.70
N LEU A 14 38.62 16.42 -4.70
CA LEU A 14 37.25 16.15 -4.27
C LEU A 14 36.74 15.08 -5.24
N THR A 15 36.86 13.81 -4.85
CA THR A 15 36.02 12.78 -5.43
C THR A 15 34.61 13.20 -5.06
N SER A 16 33.86 13.77 -6.01
CA SER A 16 32.43 13.93 -5.85
C SER A 16 31.88 12.53 -5.62
N VAL A 17 31.56 12.21 -4.36
CA VAL A 17 30.77 11.02 -4.06
C VAL A 17 29.41 11.34 -4.66
N ASN A 18 29.15 10.81 -5.86
CA ASN A 18 27.80 10.79 -6.37
C ASN A 18 27.02 9.93 -5.38
N ALA A 19 26.06 10.55 -4.69
CA ALA A 19 25.16 9.92 -3.75
C ALA A 19 23.76 10.49 -4.02
N LEU A 20 22.77 9.62 -4.16
CA LEU A 20 21.37 9.98 -4.26
C LEU A 20 20.80 10.09 -2.84
N THR A 21 20.31 11.28 -2.49
CA THR A 21 19.55 11.49 -1.25
C THR A 21 18.09 11.77 -1.56
N VAL A 22 17.21 10.85 -1.17
CA VAL A 22 15.75 11.01 -1.24
C VAL A 22 15.32 11.79 0.00
N SER A 23 15.18 13.10 -0.19
CA SER A 23 14.77 14.10 0.82
C SER A 23 13.34 14.62 0.62
N LYS A 24 12.60 13.95 -0.28
CA LYS A 24 11.18 14.14 -0.54
C LYS A 24 10.62 12.84 -1.10
N ASN A 25 9.35 12.58 -0.82
CA ASN A 25 8.57 11.52 -1.46
C ASN A 25 8.82 11.44 -2.97
N THR A 26 9.35 10.30 -3.42
CA THR A 26 9.78 10.07 -4.80
C THR A 26 9.15 8.81 -5.33
N LEU A 27 8.51 8.90 -6.50
CA LEU A 27 7.94 7.77 -7.22
C LEU A 27 8.62 7.62 -8.59
N ILE A 28 9.11 6.43 -8.86
CA ILE A 28 9.62 6.00 -10.17
C ILE A 28 8.61 5.00 -10.73
N SER A 29 7.89 5.40 -11.79
CA SER A 29 6.79 4.62 -12.33
C SER A 29 6.98 4.08 -13.74
N THR A 30 8.21 4.12 -14.23
CA THR A 30 8.55 3.68 -15.57
C THR A 30 9.94 3.04 -15.59
N GLY A 31 10.02 1.85 -16.20
CA GLY A 31 11.27 1.22 -16.59
C GLY A 31 12.08 0.64 -15.44
N ASP A 32 13.20 0.02 -15.80
CA ASP A 32 14.17 -0.54 -14.86
C ASP A 32 14.93 0.57 -14.12
N THR A 33 15.43 0.26 -12.93
CA THR A 33 16.25 1.19 -12.14
C THR A 33 17.60 0.57 -11.83
N SER A 34 18.66 1.35 -12.00
CA SER A 34 20.02 0.97 -11.57
C SER A 34 20.69 2.17 -10.91
N PHE A 35 20.85 2.10 -9.59
CA PHE A 35 21.55 3.11 -8.81
C PHE A 35 23.03 2.73 -8.73
N ASN A 36 23.90 3.52 -9.37
CA ASN A 36 25.35 3.28 -9.43
C ASN A 36 26.10 4.03 -8.31
N GLU A 37 25.36 4.88 -7.60
CA GLU A 37 25.74 5.72 -6.47
C GLU A 37 25.19 5.17 -5.14
N ASP A 38 25.70 5.70 -4.03
CA ASP A 38 25.09 5.46 -2.72
C ASP A 38 23.67 6.02 -2.69
N VAL A 39 22.71 5.30 -2.11
CA VAL A 39 21.33 5.74 -1.97
C VAL A 39 20.98 5.90 -0.50
N THR A 40 20.53 7.09 -0.11
CA THR A 40 19.98 7.36 1.22
C THR A 40 18.55 7.84 1.12
N ILE A 41 17.64 7.23 1.88
CA ILE A 41 16.25 7.66 2.01
C ILE A 41 16.06 8.25 3.41
N ASN A 42 15.76 9.55 3.48
CA ASN A 42 15.63 10.27 4.73
C ASN A 42 14.40 9.82 5.54
N ALA A 43 14.48 10.00 6.85
CA ALA A 43 13.36 9.73 7.74
C ALA A 43 12.15 10.60 7.35
N GLY A 44 10.97 9.97 7.23
CA GLY A 44 9.73 10.64 6.83
C GLY A 44 9.50 10.71 5.31
N ASP A 45 10.52 10.40 4.50
CA ASP A 45 10.40 10.36 3.03
C ASP A 45 10.33 8.91 2.52
N PHE A 46 9.80 8.73 1.32
CA PHE A 46 9.85 7.44 0.63
C PHE A 46 10.49 7.49 -0.76
N LEU A 47 11.10 6.38 -1.15
CA LEU A 47 11.39 6.02 -2.52
C LEU A 47 10.48 4.85 -2.92
N ALA A 48 9.54 5.10 -3.83
CA ALA A 48 8.66 4.08 -4.39
C ALA A 48 9.04 3.81 -5.84
N ILE A 49 9.18 2.54 -6.20
CA ILE A 49 9.40 2.06 -7.57
C ILE A 49 8.24 1.12 -7.88
N ASP A 50 7.41 1.44 -8.88
CA ASP A 50 6.17 0.69 -9.16
C ASP A 50 6.08 0.08 -10.57
N SER A 51 7.20 0.07 -11.30
CA SER A 51 7.32 -0.44 -12.66
C SER A 51 8.75 -0.86 -12.94
N GLY A 52 8.95 -1.76 -13.91
CA GLY A 52 10.24 -2.34 -14.29
C GLY A 52 10.32 -3.85 -14.00
N TYR A 53 11.30 -4.49 -14.63
CA TYR A 53 11.69 -5.88 -14.41
C TYR A 53 12.88 -5.99 -13.46
N THR A 54 13.78 -5.00 -13.46
CA THR A 54 15.06 -5.08 -12.74
C THR A 54 15.34 -3.80 -11.93
N HIS A 55 15.65 -3.98 -10.65
CA HIS A 55 15.95 -2.90 -9.71
C HIS A 55 17.25 -3.17 -8.94
N ASN A 56 18.32 -2.50 -9.33
CA ASN A 56 19.65 -2.74 -8.79
C ASN A 56 20.15 -1.56 -7.95
N PHE A 57 20.73 -1.90 -6.79
CA PHE A 57 21.55 -1.01 -5.97
C PHE A 57 22.99 -1.54 -5.99
N LEU A 58 23.93 -0.79 -6.57
CA LEU A 58 25.31 -1.26 -6.78
C LEU A 58 26.31 -0.76 -5.73
N LYS A 59 25.85 0.12 -4.82
CA LYS A 59 26.64 0.74 -3.76
C LYS A 59 25.86 0.71 -2.44
N ASP A 60 26.18 1.60 -1.50
CA ASP A 60 25.54 1.59 -0.19
C ASP A 60 24.06 1.99 -0.29
N LEU A 61 23.21 1.35 0.52
CA LEU A 61 21.79 1.63 0.63
C LEU A 61 21.42 1.87 2.10
N PHE A 62 21.05 3.10 2.43
CA PHE A 62 20.65 3.53 3.77
C PHE A 62 19.18 3.96 3.78
N VAL A 63 18.34 3.21 4.50
CA VAL A 63 16.89 3.46 4.56
C VAL A 63 16.51 3.92 5.95
N TYR A 64 16.31 5.23 6.14
CA TYR A 64 15.73 5.81 7.37
C TYR A 64 14.22 6.06 7.25
N GLY A 65 13.74 6.30 6.02
CA GLY A 65 12.32 6.38 5.68
C GLY A 65 11.78 5.05 5.14
N THR A 66 11.18 5.08 3.95
CA THR A 66 10.59 3.88 3.33
C THR A 66 11.15 3.64 1.92
N LEU A 67 11.63 2.43 1.64
CA LEU A 67 11.84 1.91 0.29
C LEU A 67 10.69 0.97 -0.05
N TYR A 68 9.95 1.25 -1.13
CA TYR A 68 8.85 0.41 -1.59
C TYR A 68 9.05 0.05 -3.07
N ILE A 69 9.29 -1.21 -3.37
CA ILE A 69 9.43 -1.72 -4.73
C ILE A 69 8.28 -2.67 -5.01
N SER A 70 7.53 -2.38 -6.06
CA SER A 70 6.38 -3.16 -6.48
C SER A 70 6.26 -3.11 -7.99
N ASP A 71 5.28 -3.83 -8.51
CA ASP A 71 5.01 -3.86 -9.92
C ASP A 71 3.52 -3.71 -10.21
N LYS A 72 3.17 -2.54 -10.77
CA LYS A 72 1.83 -2.22 -11.22
C LYS A 72 1.49 -2.91 -12.55
N GLN A 73 2.49 -3.23 -13.37
CA GLN A 73 2.33 -3.74 -14.73
C GLN A 73 2.16 -5.26 -14.79
N LYS A 74 2.37 -5.98 -13.68
CA LYS A 74 2.19 -7.45 -13.57
C LYS A 74 3.17 -8.24 -14.43
N HIS A 75 4.40 -7.77 -14.51
CA HIS A 75 5.52 -8.46 -15.12
C HIS A 75 5.65 -9.91 -14.64
N SER A 76 6.22 -10.72 -15.52
CA SER A 76 6.51 -12.13 -15.25
C SER A 76 7.80 -12.25 -14.45
N GLY A 77 7.69 -12.07 -13.14
CA GLY A 77 8.84 -11.98 -12.25
C GLY A 77 9.50 -10.61 -12.31
N ILE A 78 10.12 -10.23 -11.20
CA ILE A 78 11.03 -9.09 -11.12
C ILE A 78 12.29 -9.51 -10.39
N THR A 79 13.38 -8.78 -10.64
CA THR A 79 14.64 -8.92 -9.94
C THR A 79 14.92 -7.66 -9.14
N CYS A 80 15.20 -7.80 -7.84
CA CYS A 80 15.72 -6.70 -7.03
C CYS A 80 16.97 -7.14 -6.28
N ASP A 81 18.09 -6.53 -6.63
CA ASP A 81 19.40 -6.96 -6.16
C ASP A 81 20.17 -5.79 -5.53
N LEU A 82 20.89 -6.12 -4.46
CA LEU A 82 21.98 -5.33 -3.93
C LEU A 82 23.27 -6.08 -4.28
N ILE A 83 24.13 -5.50 -5.11
CA ILE A 83 25.27 -6.22 -5.72
C ILE A 83 26.59 -5.51 -5.36
N GLY A 84 27.65 -6.31 -5.23
CA GLY A 84 29.01 -5.81 -5.10
C GLY A 84 29.43 -5.61 -3.65
N SER A 85 30.18 -4.55 -3.37
CA SER A 85 30.76 -4.28 -2.05
C SER A 85 29.89 -3.37 -1.17
N GLY A 86 28.64 -3.11 -1.56
CA GLY A 86 27.77 -2.16 -0.86
C GLY A 86 27.34 -2.62 0.54
N THR A 87 27.12 -1.65 1.42
CA THR A 87 26.53 -1.82 2.75
C THR A 87 25.06 -1.48 2.72
N TYR A 88 24.23 -2.37 3.26
CA TYR A 88 22.82 -2.10 3.51
C TYR A 88 22.55 -1.83 4.99
N LYS A 89 21.85 -0.73 5.28
CA LYS A 89 21.27 -0.49 6.60
C LYS A 89 19.81 -0.06 6.47
N ASN A 90 18.93 -0.78 7.14
CA ASN A 90 17.54 -0.40 7.29
C ASN A 90 17.22 -0.02 8.74
N TYR A 91 16.80 1.23 8.92
CA TYR A 91 16.27 1.78 10.16
C TYR A 91 14.76 2.04 10.08
N GLY A 92 14.18 2.06 8.88
CA GLY A 92 12.77 2.29 8.61
C GLY A 92 12.08 1.07 8.01
N GLU A 93 11.47 1.23 6.84
CA GLU A 93 10.70 0.18 6.17
C GLU A 93 11.27 -0.14 4.78
N VAL A 94 11.42 -1.42 4.47
CA VAL A 94 11.78 -1.88 3.11
C VAL A 94 10.79 -2.93 2.65
N VAL A 95 10.02 -2.64 1.60
CA VAL A 95 9.01 -3.53 1.06
C VAL A 95 9.35 -3.87 -0.38
N LEU A 96 9.70 -5.13 -0.63
CA LEU A 96 9.80 -5.71 -1.97
C LEU A 96 8.56 -6.56 -2.21
N ASN A 97 7.63 -6.09 -3.02
CA ASN A 97 6.31 -6.69 -3.19
C ASN A 97 5.99 -6.99 -4.65
N HIS A 98 6.10 -8.26 -5.04
CA HIS A 98 5.71 -8.78 -6.34
C HIS A 98 4.54 -9.78 -6.24
N LEU A 99 3.58 -9.51 -5.36
CA LEU A 99 2.36 -10.35 -5.24
C LEU A 99 1.39 -10.19 -6.41
N ASN A 100 1.50 -9.09 -7.14
CA ASN A 100 0.71 -8.80 -8.34
C ASN A 100 1.32 -9.39 -9.63
N GLY A 101 2.50 -10.00 -9.52
CA GLY A 101 3.22 -10.62 -10.63
C GLY A 101 2.53 -11.85 -11.22
N THR A 102 2.98 -12.25 -12.40
CA THR A 102 2.52 -13.49 -13.05
C THR A 102 3.46 -14.68 -12.84
N SER A 103 4.70 -14.45 -12.37
CA SER A 103 5.70 -15.48 -12.07
C SER A 103 6.52 -15.09 -10.83
N ALA A 104 7.16 -16.06 -10.19
CA ALA A 104 7.93 -15.84 -8.98
C ALA A 104 9.08 -14.82 -9.17
N PRO A 105 9.26 -13.87 -8.21
CA PRO A 105 10.37 -12.90 -8.27
C PRO A 105 11.69 -13.50 -7.76
N THR A 106 12.76 -12.77 -8.04
CA THR A 106 14.08 -12.96 -7.45
C THR A 106 14.49 -11.72 -6.66
N PHE A 107 14.66 -11.88 -5.36
CA PHE A 107 15.27 -10.89 -4.49
C PHE A 107 16.59 -11.49 -3.99
N SER A 108 17.73 -11.00 -4.51
CA SER A 108 19.04 -11.57 -4.20
C SER A 108 20.04 -10.49 -3.79
N TRP A 109 20.20 -10.32 -2.49
CA TRP A 109 21.06 -9.29 -1.92
C TRP A 109 22.41 -9.88 -1.52
N GLN A 110 23.48 -9.43 -2.16
CA GLN A 110 24.83 -9.96 -2.10
C GLN A 110 25.88 -8.87 -1.80
N GLY A 111 25.49 -7.82 -1.07
CA GLY A 111 26.41 -6.76 -0.61
C GLY A 111 27.51 -7.25 0.34
N ALA A 112 28.34 -6.34 0.84
CA ALA A 112 29.36 -6.68 1.83
C ALA A 112 28.78 -6.84 3.24
N TYR A 113 27.91 -5.91 3.65
CA TYR A 113 27.35 -5.86 5.00
C TYR A 113 25.84 -5.64 4.96
N PHE A 114 25.10 -6.31 5.85
CA PHE A 114 23.66 -6.16 6.01
C PHE A 114 23.30 -5.90 7.46
N TYR A 115 22.57 -4.81 7.71
CA TYR A 115 22.03 -4.46 9.01
C TYR A 115 20.53 -4.14 8.89
N ASN A 116 19.69 -4.88 9.61
CA ASN A 116 18.26 -4.62 9.70
C ASN A 116 17.85 -4.30 11.13
N TYR A 117 17.50 -3.05 11.38
CA TYR A 117 16.97 -2.54 12.65
C TYR A 117 15.47 -2.27 12.57
N GLY A 118 14.95 -1.93 11.38
CA GLY A 118 13.54 -1.69 11.10
C GLY A 118 12.79 -2.93 10.59
N ASP A 119 11.79 -2.71 9.74
CA ASP A 119 10.96 -3.78 9.18
C ASP A 119 11.23 -3.98 7.70
N MET A 120 11.31 -5.24 7.27
CA MET A 120 11.62 -5.63 5.90
C MET A 120 10.66 -6.71 5.42
N TRP A 121 10.17 -6.59 4.19
CA TRP A 121 9.30 -7.56 3.54
C TRP A 121 9.86 -7.96 2.18
N LEU A 122 9.99 -9.26 1.97
CA LEU A 122 10.23 -9.89 0.69
C LEU A 122 8.96 -10.70 0.40
N ALA A 123 8.09 -10.13 -0.43
CA ALA A 123 6.78 -10.68 -0.75
C ALA A 123 6.69 -10.98 -2.25
N GLY A 124 6.42 -12.22 -2.61
CA GLY A 124 6.38 -12.66 -4.01
C GLY A 124 5.28 -13.68 -4.29
N ILE A 125 4.90 -13.86 -5.54
CA ILE A 125 4.08 -15.00 -5.91
C ILE A 125 4.92 -16.29 -5.88
N GLY A 126 4.37 -17.37 -5.32
CA GLY A 126 5.06 -18.66 -5.12
C GLY A 126 4.90 -19.67 -6.27
N ASN A 127 4.40 -19.21 -7.42
CA ASN A 127 4.24 -20.05 -8.61
C ASN A 127 5.61 -20.26 -9.32
N THR A 128 5.64 -21.06 -10.39
CA THR A 128 6.83 -21.26 -11.23
C THR A 128 8.13 -21.65 -10.48
N GLY A 129 8.04 -22.57 -9.52
CA GLY A 129 9.19 -23.04 -8.75
C GLY A 129 9.45 -22.25 -7.46
N GLY A 130 8.64 -21.24 -7.14
CA GLY A 130 8.68 -20.45 -5.90
C GLY A 130 9.61 -19.24 -5.94
N SER A 131 9.35 -18.25 -5.08
CA SER A 131 10.14 -17.02 -5.01
C SER A 131 11.57 -17.25 -4.49
N THR A 132 12.52 -16.49 -5.01
CA THR A 132 13.88 -16.41 -4.43
C THR A 132 13.97 -15.19 -3.52
N MET A 133 14.34 -15.40 -2.26
CA MET A 133 14.39 -14.40 -1.20
C MET A 133 15.67 -14.58 -0.38
N ASN A 134 16.79 -14.19 -0.96
CA ASN A 134 18.11 -14.45 -0.41
C ASN A 134 18.78 -13.14 0.02
N ILE A 135 19.25 -13.09 1.27
CA ILE A 135 20.06 -11.98 1.80
C ILE A 135 21.37 -12.58 2.30
N ARG A 136 22.41 -12.51 1.47
CA ARG A 136 23.67 -13.23 1.65
C ARG A 136 24.85 -12.26 1.56
N PRO A 137 24.99 -11.35 2.54
CA PRO A 137 26.13 -10.45 2.58
C PRO A 137 27.44 -11.24 2.70
N THR A 138 28.51 -10.73 2.10
CA THR A 138 29.80 -11.43 2.08
C THR A 138 30.49 -11.45 3.45
N ASN A 139 30.33 -10.40 4.26
CA ASN A 139 31.09 -10.22 5.50
C ASN A 139 30.22 -10.37 6.76
N TYR A 140 29.14 -9.59 6.87
CA TYR A 140 28.35 -9.55 8.12
C TYR A 140 26.86 -9.40 7.87
N PHE A 141 26.09 -10.13 8.66
CA PHE A 141 24.63 -10.08 8.70
C PHE A 141 24.18 -9.83 10.13
N TYR A 142 23.39 -8.77 10.34
CA TYR A 142 22.76 -8.46 11.60
C TYR A 142 21.28 -8.12 11.43
N ASN A 143 20.43 -8.71 12.27
CA ASN A 143 19.02 -8.38 12.35
C ASN A 143 18.58 -8.21 13.82
N SER A 144 18.05 -7.04 14.17
CA SER A 144 17.31 -6.78 15.43
C SER A 144 15.86 -6.33 15.17
N GLY A 145 15.53 -6.06 13.90
CA GLY A 145 14.22 -5.70 13.41
C GLY A 145 13.34 -6.90 13.05
N THR A 146 12.46 -6.74 12.07
CA THR A 146 11.72 -7.85 11.47
C THR A 146 12.09 -8.07 10.00
N ILE A 147 12.15 -9.33 9.59
CA ILE A 147 12.29 -9.72 8.18
C ILE A 147 11.15 -10.68 7.86
N THR A 148 10.25 -10.30 6.97
CA THR A 148 9.12 -11.11 6.52
C THR A 148 9.39 -11.68 5.16
N LEU A 149 9.48 -13.01 5.10
CA LEU A 149 9.60 -13.79 3.88
C LEU A 149 8.23 -14.39 3.58
N TYR A 150 7.56 -13.87 2.56
CA TYR A 150 6.19 -14.24 2.22
C TYR A 150 6.08 -14.65 0.75
N GLN A 151 5.45 -15.79 0.49
CA GLN A 151 4.96 -16.08 -0.85
C GLN A 151 3.46 -16.40 -0.88
N SER A 152 2.77 -15.98 -1.95
CA SER A 152 1.34 -16.27 -2.17
C SER A 152 1.13 -17.47 -3.10
N GLY A 153 -0.12 -17.94 -3.17
CA GLY A 153 -0.50 -19.09 -4.00
C GLY A 153 0.03 -20.41 -3.46
N THR A 154 -0.04 -21.47 -4.28
CA THR A 154 0.54 -22.77 -3.93
C THR A 154 2.06 -22.68 -4.01
N ARG A 155 2.74 -22.67 -2.87
CA ARG A 155 4.20 -22.82 -2.78
C ARG A 155 4.64 -24.06 -3.56
N THR A 156 5.37 -23.85 -4.65
CA THR A 156 5.93 -24.94 -5.49
C THR A 156 7.42 -25.18 -5.24
N GLY A 157 8.06 -24.31 -4.46
CA GLY A 157 9.47 -24.35 -4.10
C GLY A 157 9.92 -22.99 -3.55
N GLY A 158 11.01 -22.47 -4.09
CA GLY A 158 11.62 -21.19 -3.74
C GLY A 158 12.88 -21.40 -2.89
N THR A 159 13.64 -20.32 -2.71
CA THR A 159 14.80 -20.33 -1.83
C THR A 159 14.71 -19.15 -0.88
N CYS A 160 14.77 -19.43 0.43
CA CYS A 160 14.97 -18.41 1.45
C CYS A 160 16.26 -18.74 2.21
N ARG A 161 17.28 -17.89 2.06
CA ARG A 161 18.57 -18.03 2.74
C ARG A 161 19.04 -16.71 3.30
N LEU A 162 19.49 -16.73 4.54
CA LEU A 162 20.08 -15.57 5.22
C LEU A 162 21.52 -15.88 5.61
N GLY A 163 22.42 -14.94 5.30
CA GLY A 163 23.87 -15.11 5.43
C GLY A 163 24.48 -15.88 4.27
N LYS A 164 25.78 -15.67 4.08
CA LYS A 164 26.58 -16.45 3.14
C LYS A 164 26.63 -17.91 3.56
N ASP A 165 26.54 -18.83 2.61
CA ASP A 165 26.70 -20.26 2.84
C ASP A 165 28.04 -20.55 3.54
N GLY A 166 28.03 -21.33 4.62
CA GLY A 166 29.19 -21.58 5.47
C GLY A 166 29.57 -20.43 6.42
N GLY A 167 28.90 -19.28 6.32
CA GLY A 167 29.11 -18.12 7.17
C GLY A 167 28.28 -18.16 8.45
N SER A 168 28.05 -16.98 9.01
CA SER A 168 27.21 -16.79 10.20
C SER A 168 26.28 -15.60 10.03
N ILE A 169 25.14 -15.66 10.71
CA ILE A 169 24.22 -14.54 10.90
C ILE A 169 24.05 -14.29 12.39
N THR A 170 23.90 -13.01 12.78
CA THR A 170 23.40 -12.65 14.11
C THR A 170 21.95 -12.19 13.98
N ASN A 171 21.04 -12.90 14.65
CA ASN A 171 19.61 -12.60 14.65
C ASN A 171 19.12 -12.41 16.10
N ASP A 172 18.94 -11.16 16.48
CA ASP A 172 18.32 -10.73 17.74
C ASP A 172 16.85 -10.27 17.52
N GLY A 173 16.44 -10.16 16.27
CA GLY A 173 15.10 -9.76 15.85
C GLY A 173 14.17 -10.94 15.59
N THR A 174 13.23 -10.77 14.67
CA THR A 174 12.31 -11.85 14.25
C THR A 174 12.34 -12.02 12.74
N VAL A 175 12.50 -13.26 12.28
CA VAL A 175 12.32 -13.63 10.87
C VAL A 175 11.00 -14.39 10.75
N CYS A 176 10.11 -13.90 9.90
CA CYS A 176 8.78 -14.42 9.67
C CYS A 176 8.71 -15.21 8.37
N LEU A 177 8.29 -16.46 8.45
CA LEU A 177 8.10 -17.33 7.29
C LEU A 177 6.61 -17.55 7.06
N GLN A 178 6.15 -17.24 5.85
CA GLN A 178 4.77 -17.50 5.44
C GLN A 178 4.75 -18.10 4.04
N GLN A 179 4.22 -19.32 3.95
CA GLN A 179 4.33 -20.20 2.81
C GLN A 179 5.76 -20.31 2.25
N ASN A 180 6.79 -20.32 3.10
CA ASN A 180 8.19 -20.33 2.66
C ASN A 180 8.96 -21.55 3.14
N ILE A 181 10.01 -21.92 2.39
CA ILE A 181 11.00 -22.91 2.81
C ILE A 181 12.28 -22.14 3.10
N TYR A 182 12.69 -22.15 4.35
CA TYR A 182 13.97 -21.61 4.78
C TYR A 182 14.98 -22.74 4.90
N ASP A 183 16.09 -22.65 4.17
CA ASP A 183 17.20 -23.59 4.30
C ASP A 183 18.35 -22.92 5.05
N GLN A 184 18.70 -23.49 6.21
CA GLN A 184 19.83 -23.02 6.99
C GLN A 184 21.15 -23.47 6.35
N TYR A 185 21.90 -22.52 5.80
CA TYR A 185 23.27 -22.71 5.28
C TYR A 185 24.32 -21.89 6.04
N SER A 186 23.91 -21.19 7.09
CA SER A 186 24.76 -20.34 7.94
C SER A 186 24.53 -20.69 9.41
N SER A 187 25.56 -20.47 10.23
CA SER A 187 25.41 -20.53 11.69
C SER A 187 24.53 -19.37 12.17
N ILE A 188 23.68 -19.61 13.15
CA ILE A 188 22.73 -18.62 13.68
C ILE A 188 23.11 -18.30 15.12
N SER A 189 23.62 -17.09 15.36
CA SER A 189 23.87 -16.53 16.69
C SER A 189 22.77 -15.52 17.08
N GLY A 190 22.82 -15.07 18.34
CA GLY A 190 21.84 -14.14 18.90
C GLY A 190 20.75 -14.82 19.71
N SER A 191 19.78 -14.02 20.15
CA SER A 191 18.64 -14.46 20.99
C SER A 191 17.28 -14.17 20.38
N GLY A 192 17.22 -13.95 19.05
CA GLY A 192 16.01 -13.61 18.33
C GLY A 192 15.07 -14.78 18.13
N CYS A 193 14.27 -14.72 17.06
CA CYS A 193 13.30 -15.74 16.73
C CYS A 193 13.16 -15.99 15.22
N PHE A 194 12.86 -17.24 14.85
CA PHE A 194 12.18 -17.57 13.60
C PHE A 194 10.72 -17.92 13.89
N ASP A 195 9.80 -17.10 13.40
CA ASP A 195 8.38 -17.43 13.37
C ASP A 195 8.06 -18.22 12.10
N ILE A 196 7.81 -19.50 12.28
CA ILE A 196 7.43 -20.44 11.23
C ILE A 196 5.91 -20.42 11.14
N GLY A 197 5.37 -19.63 10.21
CA GLY A 197 3.94 -19.46 10.01
C GLY A 197 3.29 -20.51 9.12
N ILE A 198 2.16 -20.13 8.53
CA ILE A 198 1.33 -21.00 7.70
C ILE A 198 2.13 -21.64 6.56
N ASN A 199 1.93 -22.95 6.37
CA ASN A 199 2.52 -23.78 5.30
C ASN A 199 4.02 -23.49 5.11
N SER A 200 4.74 -23.26 6.20
CA SER A 200 6.16 -22.91 6.18
C SER A 200 7.01 -24.02 6.77
N ASN A 201 8.22 -24.14 6.24
CA ASN A 201 9.20 -25.08 6.71
C ASN A 201 10.49 -24.36 7.03
N PHE A 202 11.01 -24.57 8.23
CA PHE A 202 12.39 -24.27 8.54
C PHE A 202 13.19 -25.57 8.49
N HIS A 203 14.24 -25.57 7.68
CA HIS A 203 15.10 -26.71 7.48
C HIS A 203 16.47 -26.46 8.10
N ILE A 204 16.71 -27.11 9.24
CA ILE A 204 18.01 -27.16 9.92
C ILE A 204 18.86 -28.17 9.16
N THR A 205 19.84 -27.66 8.40
CA THR A 205 20.77 -28.49 7.62
C THR A 205 22.16 -28.47 8.23
N ASN A 206 22.87 -29.59 8.13
CA ASN A 206 24.28 -29.71 8.56
C ASN A 206 24.58 -29.06 9.92
N SER A 207 23.71 -29.27 10.92
CA SER A 207 23.77 -28.59 12.22
C SER A 207 25.04 -28.85 13.05
N HIS A 208 25.84 -29.84 12.65
CA HIS A 208 27.19 -30.07 13.19
C HIS A 208 28.24 -29.07 12.66
N LEU A 209 27.97 -28.42 11.53
CA LEU A 209 28.76 -27.34 10.93
C LEU A 209 28.12 -25.97 11.17
N TYR A 210 26.79 -25.89 11.03
CA TYR A 210 26.02 -24.65 11.12
C TYR A 210 25.27 -24.61 12.44
N THR A 211 25.96 -24.11 13.47
CA THR A 211 25.43 -24.10 14.84
C THR A 211 24.29 -23.11 15.01
N ILE A 212 23.38 -23.39 15.93
CA ILE A 212 22.29 -22.50 16.34
C ILE A 212 22.49 -22.20 17.82
N SER A 213 22.48 -20.92 18.18
CA SER A 213 22.54 -20.44 19.57
C SER A 213 21.44 -21.05 20.44
N GLU A 214 21.79 -21.47 21.65
CA GLU A 214 20.82 -21.97 22.63
C GLU A 214 19.76 -20.93 23.01
N ALA A 215 20.08 -19.64 22.92
CA ALA A 215 19.15 -18.56 23.20
C ALA A 215 18.13 -18.33 22.07
N HIS A 216 18.26 -19.01 20.94
CA HIS A 216 17.38 -18.81 19.80
C HIS A 216 16.08 -19.62 19.90
N THR A 217 14.99 -19.03 19.45
CA THR A 217 13.66 -19.65 19.49
C THR A 217 13.09 -19.87 18.09
N PHE A 218 12.62 -21.08 17.83
CA PHE A 218 11.75 -21.40 16.70
C PHE A 218 10.30 -21.42 17.18
N LEU A 219 9.47 -20.54 16.66
CA LEU A 219 8.04 -20.51 16.98
C LEU A 219 7.25 -21.18 15.87
N LEU A 220 6.52 -22.25 16.20
CA LEU A 220 5.53 -22.87 15.31
C LEU A 220 4.18 -22.17 15.52
N SER A 221 3.95 -21.07 14.81
CA SER A 221 2.76 -20.21 15.03
C SER A 221 1.49 -20.68 14.32
N SER A 222 1.57 -21.72 13.48
CA SER A 222 0.45 -22.30 12.75
C SER A 222 0.39 -23.82 12.93
N SER A 223 -0.79 -24.41 12.73
CA SER A 223 -0.96 -25.87 12.69
C SER A 223 -0.28 -26.53 11.49
N SER A 224 0.02 -25.75 10.43
CA SER A 224 0.76 -26.19 9.23
C SER A 224 2.25 -25.83 9.26
N SER A 225 2.75 -25.31 10.39
CA SER A 225 4.17 -25.05 10.58
C SER A 225 4.95 -26.36 10.66
N SER A 226 6.19 -26.33 10.17
CA SER A 226 7.07 -27.48 10.28
C SER A 226 8.52 -27.07 10.52
N LEU A 227 9.16 -27.76 11.44
CA LEU A 227 10.60 -27.72 11.66
C LEU A 227 11.18 -29.05 11.20
N ARG A 228 12.12 -29.01 10.26
CA ARG A 228 12.82 -30.18 9.73
C ARG A 228 14.28 -30.15 10.17
N ILE A 229 14.76 -31.26 10.73
CA ILE A 229 16.12 -31.38 11.24
C ILE A 229 16.83 -32.52 10.49
N ASP A 230 17.99 -32.20 9.91
CA ASP A 230 18.80 -33.17 9.19
C ASP A 230 19.44 -34.24 10.11
N ASN A 231 20.12 -35.20 9.47
CA ASN A 231 20.63 -36.42 10.09
C ASN A 231 21.76 -36.22 11.13
N TYR A 232 22.30 -35.01 11.24
CA TYR A 232 23.34 -34.69 12.20
C TYR A 232 22.73 -33.93 13.38
N LYS A 233 23.05 -34.36 14.59
CA LYS A 233 22.57 -33.69 15.79
C LYS A 233 23.26 -32.33 15.96
N PRO A 234 22.52 -31.26 16.31
CA PRO A 234 23.13 -30.03 16.79
C PRO A 234 23.99 -30.31 18.02
N SER A 235 25.06 -29.54 18.18
CA SER A 235 25.92 -29.60 19.37
C SER A 235 25.22 -29.04 20.63
N GLN A 236 24.22 -28.22 20.42
CA GLN A 236 23.54 -27.39 21.42
C GLN A 236 22.04 -27.69 21.47
N ARG A 237 21.40 -27.38 22.60
CA ARG A 237 19.93 -27.40 22.69
C ARG A 237 19.36 -26.16 22.04
N PHE A 238 18.16 -26.24 21.48
CA PHE A 238 17.45 -25.06 20.99
C PHE A 238 15.98 -25.12 21.39
N HIS A 239 15.34 -23.94 21.37
CA HIS A 239 13.99 -23.76 21.87
C HIS A 239 12.96 -23.83 20.74
N VAL A 240 11.90 -24.59 20.96
CA VAL A 240 10.74 -24.64 20.07
C VAL A 240 9.51 -24.26 20.87
N ALA A 241 8.85 -23.18 20.47
CA ALA A 241 7.59 -22.73 21.05
C ALA A 241 6.43 -23.06 20.11
N GLY A 242 5.22 -23.20 20.65
CA GLY A 242 4.00 -23.39 19.86
C GLY A 242 3.83 -24.78 19.25
N TRP A 243 4.63 -25.78 19.65
CA TRP A 243 4.45 -27.15 19.17
C TRP A 243 3.11 -27.71 19.63
N GLY A 244 2.27 -28.16 18.69
CA GLY A 244 0.91 -28.64 18.92
C GLY A 244 -0.03 -28.41 17.75
N ASN A 245 -1.29 -28.79 17.92
CA ASN A 245 -2.30 -28.79 16.85
C ASN A 245 -1.81 -29.53 15.59
N ASN A 246 -1.03 -30.60 15.78
CA ASN A 246 -0.38 -31.41 14.74
C ASN A 246 0.65 -30.71 13.85
N ASN A 247 1.15 -29.53 14.22
CA ASN A 247 2.38 -29.04 13.60
C ASN A 247 3.58 -29.98 13.89
N VAL A 248 4.61 -29.88 13.07
CA VAL A 248 5.59 -30.97 12.93
C VAL A 248 6.97 -30.56 13.43
N ILE A 249 7.54 -31.37 14.33
CA ILE A 249 9.00 -31.47 14.51
C ILE A 249 9.41 -32.75 13.78
N GLY A 250 10.14 -32.64 12.68
CA GLY A 250 10.46 -33.76 11.81
C GLY A 250 11.93 -33.90 11.50
N PHE A 251 12.29 -35.07 11.00
CA PHE A 251 13.66 -35.48 10.71
C PHE A 251 13.80 -36.12 9.33
N ASN A 252 15.04 -36.24 8.84
CA ASN A 252 15.36 -36.98 7.61
C ASN A 252 15.57 -38.49 7.82
N CYS A 253 15.48 -38.95 9.06
CA CYS A 253 15.66 -40.33 9.45
C CYS A 253 14.56 -40.78 10.42
N LYS A 254 14.40 -42.10 10.55
CA LYS A 254 13.33 -42.69 11.39
C LYS A 254 13.57 -42.34 12.85
N ILE A 255 12.52 -41.80 13.47
CA ILE A 255 12.44 -41.67 14.92
C ILE A 255 12.23 -43.09 15.47
N LYS A 256 13.13 -43.54 16.34
CA LYS A 256 13.07 -44.84 17.02
C LYS A 256 12.27 -44.75 18.30
N SER A 257 12.49 -43.69 19.07
CA SER A 257 11.83 -43.44 20.35
C SER A 257 11.96 -41.97 20.72
N PHE A 258 11.15 -41.53 21.68
CA PHE A 258 11.29 -40.24 22.32
C PHE A 258 10.94 -40.36 23.80
N THR A 259 11.44 -39.43 24.60
CA THR A 259 10.99 -39.20 25.97
C THR A 259 10.78 -37.70 26.17
N TYR A 260 9.87 -37.36 27.07
CA TYR A 260 9.60 -35.98 27.48
C TYR A 260 9.76 -35.90 28.99
N SER A 261 10.64 -35.01 29.45
CA SER A 261 10.94 -34.84 30.87
C SER A 261 11.26 -33.38 31.17
N GLY A 262 10.61 -32.82 32.20
CA GLY A 262 10.70 -31.39 32.51
C GLY A 262 10.12 -30.56 31.37
N ASP A 263 11.01 -29.94 30.60
CA ASP A 263 10.72 -29.06 29.46
C ASP A 263 11.27 -29.61 28.12
N THR A 264 11.92 -30.77 28.14
CA THR A 264 12.80 -31.22 27.06
C THR A 264 12.29 -32.52 26.44
N LEU A 265 12.26 -32.55 25.11
CA LEU A 265 12.15 -33.76 24.31
C LEU A 265 13.55 -34.34 24.06
N SER A 266 13.75 -35.60 24.44
CA SER A 266 14.91 -36.40 24.03
C SER A 266 14.48 -37.40 22.97
N ILE A 267 14.91 -37.19 21.73
CA ILE A 267 14.40 -37.91 20.55
C ILE A 267 15.53 -38.74 19.94
N VAL A 268 15.34 -40.05 19.82
CA VAL A 268 16.31 -40.96 19.21
C VAL A 268 15.99 -41.11 17.73
N VAL A 269 16.91 -40.64 16.88
CA VAL A 269 16.79 -40.67 15.42
C VAL A 269 18.02 -41.34 14.85
N GLY A 270 17.85 -42.50 14.20
CA GLY A 270 18.98 -43.31 13.75
C GLY A 270 19.89 -43.71 14.91
N SER A 271 21.13 -43.21 14.91
CA SER A 271 22.14 -43.46 15.97
C SER A 271 22.37 -42.24 16.88
N TYR A 272 21.62 -41.15 16.67
CA TYR A 272 21.78 -39.92 17.42
C TYR A 272 20.59 -39.66 18.35
N THR A 273 20.86 -38.93 19.43
CA THR A 273 19.83 -38.38 20.32
C THR A 273 19.82 -36.86 20.20
N TYR A 274 18.64 -36.30 19.92
CA TYR A 274 18.37 -34.88 19.80
C TYR A 274 17.69 -34.38 21.05
N TYR A 275 18.04 -33.17 21.50
CA TYR A 275 17.45 -32.53 22.67
C TYR A 275 16.81 -31.22 22.25
N ILE A 276 15.50 -31.10 22.43
CA ILE A 276 14.73 -29.92 22.04
C ILE A 276 13.95 -29.43 23.24
N VAL A 277 14.13 -28.15 23.60
CA VAL A 277 13.39 -27.53 24.71
C VAL A 277 12.05 -27.04 24.16
N ILE A 278 10.95 -27.66 24.58
CA ILE A 278 9.59 -27.31 24.16
C ILE A 278 8.77 -26.61 25.25
N GLY A 279 9.31 -26.54 26.47
CA GLY A 279 8.61 -26.05 27.64
C GLY A 279 7.81 -27.12 28.36
N THR A 280 7.23 -26.76 29.50
CA THR A 280 6.52 -27.68 30.40
C THR A 280 5.02 -27.81 30.05
N GLY A 281 4.32 -28.77 30.66
CA GLY A 281 2.86 -28.86 30.62
C GLY A 281 2.26 -29.69 29.47
N TYR A 282 3.09 -30.30 28.63
CA TYR A 282 2.62 -31.21 27.59
C TYR A 282 2.11 -32.55 28.16
N ASP A 283 1.04 -33.07 27.57
CA ASP A 283 0.49 -34.40 27.85
C ASP A 283 1.16 -35.45 26.95
N SER A 284 2.05 -36.27 27.52
CA SER A 284 2.80 -37.27 26.75
C SER A 284 1.91 -38.30 26.03
N THR A 285 0.67 -38.51 26.45
CA THR A 285 -0.26 -39.46 25.80
C THR A 285 -0.74 -38.97 24.43
N LYS A 286 -0.63 -37.66 24.17
CA LYS A 286 -0.98 -37.03 22.89
C LYS A 286 0.21 -36.90 21.95
N MET A 287 1.41 -37.27 22.40
CA MET A 287 2.62 -37.31 21.58
C MET A 287 2.70 -38.64 20.83
N ARG A 288 3.00 -38.57 19.53
CA ARG A 288 3.15 -39.77 18.70
C ARG A 288 4.21 -39.58 17.62
N ILE A 289 4.88 -40.68 17.29
CA ILE A 289 5.70 -40.78 16.09
C ILE A 289 4.77 -41.02 14.89
N GLY A 290 4.96 -40.29 13.79
CA GLY A 290 4.12 -40.37 12.62
C GLY A 290 4.80 -39.89 11.34
N ALA A 291 4.01 -39.67 10.29
CA ALA A 291 4.49 -39.03 9.08
C ALA A 291 4.80 -37.55 9.35
N ALA A 292 5.85 -37.03 8.72
CA ALA A 292 6.16 -35.62 8.72
C ALA A 292 5.59 -34.96 7.45
N ASP A 293 4.81 -33.89 7.62
CA ASP A 293 4.44 -33.00 6.52
C ASP A 293 5.26 -31.72 6.62
N TYR A 294 6.11 -31.47 5.62
CA TYR A 294 6.94 -30.27 5.50
C TYR A 294 6.34 -29.21 4.57
N GLY A 295 5.09 -29.42 4.12
CA GLY A 295 4.39 -28.59 3.16
C GLY A 295 4.84 -28.79 1.71
N SER A 296 4.13 -28.18 0.76
CA SER A 296 4.40 -28.27 -0.70
C SER A 296 5.77 -27.71 -1.09
N GLY A 297 6.42 -28.18 -2.15
CA GLY A 297 7.76 -27.68 -2.56
C GLY A 297 8.93 -28.17 -1.68
N SER A 298 8.66 -28.70 -0.48
CA SER A 298 9.61 -29.50 0.29
C SER A 298 9.54 -30.95 -0.18
N CYS A 299 10.65 -31.70 -0.11
CA CYS A 299 10.61 -33.13 -0.37
C CYS A 299 9.64 -33.81 0.61
N LYS A 300 8.51 -34.31 0.09
CA LYS A 300 7.62 -35.17 0.88
C LYS A 300 8.36 -36.46 1.17
N LEU A 301 8.67 -36.69 2.43
CA LEU A 301 9.23 -37.96 2.83
C LEU A 301 8.06 -38.93 3.02
N SER A 302 7.91 -39.87 2.09
CA SER A 302 6.80 -40.83 2.01
C SER A 302 6.82 -41.90 3.11
N ASN A 303 7.75 -41.83 4.06
CA ASN A 303 7.91 -42.83 5.11
C ASN A 303 7.12 -42.47 6.36
N THR A 304 6.55 -43.50 6.97
CA THR A 304 6.03 -43.44 8.32
C THR A 304 7.20 -43.30 9.30
N ASN A 305 7.03 -42.48 10.34
CA ASN A 305 7.93 -42.28 11.50
C ASN A 305 9.06 -41.25 11.35
N PHE A 306 8.87 -40.21 10.55
CA PHE A 306 9.81 -39.07 10.46
C PHE A 306 9.37 -37.83 11.24
N GLY A 307 8.12 -37.77 11.69
CA GLY A 307 7.58 -36.65 12.45
C GLY A 307 7.28 -37.05 13.89
N LEU A 308 7.58 -36.15 14.83
CA LEU A 308 7.03 -36.16 16.17
C LEU A 308 5.87 -35.17 16.21
N LEU A 309 4.68 -35.67 16.52
CA LEU A 309 3.41 -34.95 16.45
C LEU A 309 2.79 -34.84 17.84
N TYR A 310 2.12 -33.72 18.10
CA TYR A 310 1.30 -33.52 19.29
C TYR A 310 -0.10 -33.09 18.87
N SER A 311 -1.11 -33.91 19.20
CA SER A 311 -2.51 -33.67 18.80
C SER A 311 -3.23 -32.64 19.67
N GLY A 312 -2.70 -32.35 20.87
CA GLY A 312 -3.24 -31.31 21.74
C GLY A 312 -2.83 -29.90 21.29
N ALA A 313 -3.52 -28.89 21.83
CA ALA A 313 -3.06 -27.51 21.71
C ALA A 313 -1.78 -27.30 22.54
N PRO A 314 -0.84 -26.44 22.10
CA PRO A 314 0.34 -26.08 22.89
C PRO A 314 -0.09 -25.66 24.31
N PRO A 315 0.59 -26.13 25.38
CA PRO A 315 0.20 -25.80 26.76
C PRO A 315 0.21 -24.29 27.05
N SER A 316 1.11 -23.56 26.39
CA SER A 316 1.13 -22.10 26.38
C SER A 316 0.69 -21.58 25.02
N SER A 317 -0.32 -20.72 25.01
CA SER A 317 -0.70 -19.93 23.82
C SER A 317 0.09 -18.62 23.71
N ALA A 318 0.91 -18.28 24.71
CA ALA A 318 1.66 -17.04 24.71
C ALA A 318 2.79 -17.09 23.69
N ARG A 319 2.87 -16.04 22.86
CA ARG A 319 4.01 -15.82 21.98
C ARG A 319 5.25 -15.51 22.83
N PRO A 320 6.40 -16.17 22.61
CA PRO A 320 7.63 -15.85 23.33
C PRO A 320 8.00 -14.37 23.16
N SER A 321 8.51 -13.73 24.21
CA SER A 321 8.90 -12.31 24.18
C SER A 321 10.01 -12.01 23.16
N THR A 322 10.84 -13.00 22.84
CA THR A 322 11.88 -12.92 21.79
C THR A 322 11.29 -12.90 20.38
N CYS A 323 10.04 -13.32 20.19
CA CYS A 323 9.36 -13.35 18.90
C CYS A 323 8.39 -12.16 18.77
N LYS A 324 8.77 -11.10 18.07
CA LYS A 324 7.84 -10.01 17.69
C LYS A 324 6.77 -10.54 16.75
N ALA A 325 5.54 -10.00 16.79
CA ALA A 325 4.49 -10.40 15.86
C ALA A 325 4.92 -10.14 14.41
N CYS A 326 4.54 -11.04 13.49
CA CYS A 326 4.83 -10.84 12.07
C CYS A 326 3.93 -9.73 11.51
N PRO A 327 4.51 -8.63 11.01
CA PRO A 327 3.71 -7.52 10.53
C PRO A 327 3.04 -7.86 9.19
N ALA A 328 1.88 -7.27 8.95
CA ALA A 328 1.23 -7.35 7.64
C ALA A 328 2.11 -6.66 6.58
N ILE A 329 2.02 -7.11 5.33
CA ILE A 329 2.72 -6.48 4.21
C ILE A 329 2.13 -5.07 4.02
N PRO A 330 2.93 -3.99 4.09
CA PRO A 330 2.44 -2.64 3.92
C PRO A 330 1.86 -2.44 2.51
N ASN A 331 0.84 -1.58 2.43
CA ASN A 331 0.39 -1.07 1.14
C ASN A 331 1.44 -0.10 0.57
N PRO A 332 1.46 0.13 -0.76
CA PRO A 332 2.31 1.15 -1.34
C PRO A 332 2.12 2.50 -0.63
N PRO A 333 3.21 3.23 -0.31
CA PRO A 333 3.11 4.59 0.19
C PRO A 333 2.25 5.39 -0.78
N ALA A 334 1.20 6.01 -0.26
CA ALA A 334 0.45 6.96 -1.06
C ALA A 334 1.42 8.08 -1.41
N CYS A 335 1.74 8.22 -2.70
CA CYS A 335 2.14 9.53 -3.15
C CYS A 335 1.03 10.48 -2.71
N ALA A 336 1.42 11.60 -2.10
CA ALA A 336 0.67 12.79 -2.35
C ALA A 336 0.71 12.98 -3.88
N SER A 337 -0.21 12.33 -4.59
CA SER A 337 -0.99 13.05 -5.57
C SER A 337 -1.22 14.41 -4.92
N SER A 338 -1.13 15.49 -5.66
CA SER A 338 -1.98 16.61 -5.35
C SER A 338 -3.42 16.08 -5.34
N THR A 339 -3.82 15.40 -4.25
CA THR A 339 -5.15 15.50 -3.71
C THR A 339 -5.22 16.98 -3.45
N SER A 340 -5.77 17.69 -4.44
CA SER A 340 -6.68 18.76 -4.10
C SER A 340 -7.42 18.24 -2.87
N SER A 341 -7.13 18.84 -1.70
CA SER A 341 -8.02 18.78 -0.56
C SER A 341 -9.43 18.75 -1.13
N PRO A 342 -10.31 17.80 -0.73
CA PRO A 342 -11.63 17.66 -1.34
C PRO A 342 -12.21 19.06 -1.49
N ASN A 343 -12.37 19.50 -2.74
CA ASN A 343 -12.65 20.90 -3.02
C ASN A 343 -13.93 21.20 -2.24
N PRO A 344 -13.97 22.21 -1.33
CA PRO A 344 -15.05 22.35 -0.37
C PRO A 344 -16.38 22.39 -1.11
N THR A 345 -17.17 21.33 -0.98
CA THR A 345 -18.49 21.24 -1.61
C THR A 345 -19.39 22.24 -0.90
N LYS A 346 -19.67 23.39 -1.54
CA LYS A 346 -20.67 24.33 -1.06
C LYS A 346 -22.01 24.02 -1.71
N THR A 347 -22.92 23.48 -0.92
CA THR A 347 -24.34 23.33 -1.30
C THR A 347 -25.01 24.70 -1.24
N ILE A 348 -25.55 25.17 -2.37
CA ILE A 348 -26.37 26.38 -2.40
C ILE A 348 -27.82 25.93 -2.49
N THR A 349 -28.58 26.13 -1.41
CA THR A 349 -30.02 25.87 -1.37
C THR A 349 -30.76 27.17 -1.66
N SER A 350 -31.54 27.19 -2.75
CA SER A 350 -32.46 28.29 -3.05
C SER A 350 -33.87 27.86 -2.70
N THR A 351 -34.53 28.59 -1.80
CA THR A 351 -35.92 28.35 -1.42
C THR A 351 -36.76 29.53 -1.87
N VAL A 352 -37.78 29.26 -2.69
CA VAL A 352 -38.74 30.30 -3.10
C VAL A 352 -39.72 30.52 -1.95
N PRO A 353 -39.89 31.75 -1.43
CA PRO A 353 -40.88 32.00 -0.39
C PRO A 353 -42.29 31.84 -0.98
N GLY A 354 -43.00 30.77 -0.59
CA GLY A 354 -44.42 30.58 -0.87
C GLY A 354 -44.82 29.41 -1.78
N GLY A 355 -43.91 28.50 -2.17
CA GLY A 355 -44.25 27.33 -3.00
C GLY A 355 -43.50 26.04 -2.61
N LYS A 356 -44.16 24.88 -2.77
CA LYS A 356 -43.66 23.52 -2.45
C LYS A 356 -42.60 22.99 -3.46
N ALA A 357 -41.63 23.80 -3.86
CA ALA A 357 -40.55 23.34 -4.75
C ALA A 357 -39.18 23.77 -4.22
N THR A 358 -38.34 22.79 -3.90
CA THR A 358 -36.94 22.95 -3.48
C THR A 358 -36.05 22.43 -4.60
N SER A 359 -35.25 23.30 -5.21
CA SER A 359 -34.22 22.86 -6.16
C SER A 359 -32.86 22.87 -5.47
N THR A 360 -32.22 21.70 -5.42
CA THR A 360 -30.90 21.53 -4.81
C THR A 360 -29.90 21.25 -5.93
N VAL A 361 -28.85 22.07 -6.04
CA VAL A 361 -27.76 21.83 -6.99
C VAL A 361 -26.47 21.66 -6.22
N THR A 362 -25.84 20.50 -6.37
CA THR A 362 -24.51 20.19 -5.85
C THR A 362 -23.50 20.40 -6.97
N LYS A 363 -22.55 21.31 -6.78
CA LYS A 363 -21.43 21.47 -7.71
C LYS A 363 -20.10 21.11 -7.07
N THR A 364 -19.32 20.34 -7.81
CA THR A 364 -17.92 20.05 -7.55
C THR A 364 -17.10 21.07 -8.35
N GLN A 365 -16.37 21.95 -7.69
CA GLN A 365 -15.60 22.98 -8.38
C GLN A 365 -14.36 22.34 -9.04
N THR A 366 -14.13 22.61 -10.32
CA THR A 366 -12.92 22.16 -11.03
C THR A 366 -11.98 23.35 -11.18
N HIS A 367 -10.74 23.27 -10.70
CA HIS A 367 -9.81 24.40 -10.80
C HIS A 367 -9.44 24.66 -12.27
N GLY A 368 -9.72 25.89 -12.75
CA GLY A 368 -9.27 26.40 -14.06
C GLY A 368 -10.30 26.41 -15.19
N GLY A 369 -11.56 26.01 -14.95
CA GLY A 369 -12.62 25.99 -15.96
C GLY A 369 -13.71 27.05 -15.74
N THR A 370 -14.31 27.55 -16.83
CA THR A 370 -15.53 28.35 -16.81
C THR A 370 -16.73 27.42 -16.66
N ASP A 371 -17.36 27.39 -15.48
CA ASP A 371 -18.50 26.51 -15.20
C ASP A 371 -19.84 27.17 -15.55
N THR A 372 -20.51 26.70 -16.60
CA THR A 372 -21.89 27.10 -16.93
C THR A 372 -22.88 26.46 -15.96
N VAL A 373 -23.85 27.21 -15.44
CA VAL A 373 -24.96 26.69 -14.61
C VAL A 373 -26.26 26.91 -15.39
N ILE A 374 -26.97 25.83 -15.71
CA ILE A 374 -28.32 25.90 -16.27
C ILE A 374 -29.28 25.55 -15.13
N VAL A 375 -30.11 26.51 -14.71
CA VAL A 375 -31.16 26.30 -13.71
C VAL A 375 -32.48 26.24 -14.43
N GLU A 376 -33.13 25.08 -14.42
CA GLU A 376 -34.48 24.90 -14.96
C GLU A 376 -35.49 25.13 -13.82
N ILE A 377 -36.38 26.10 -13.98
CA ILE A 377 -37.41 26.43 -12.99
C ILE A 377 -38.76 25.97 -13.55
N PRO A 378 -39.55 25.15 -12.83
CA PRO A 378 -40.85 24.71 -13.32
C PRO A 378 -41.82 25.89 -13.43
N SER A 379 -42.45 26.03 -14.58
CA SER A 379 -43.44 27.05 -14.92
C SER A 379 -44.75 26.82 -14.19
N SER A 380 -44.99 27.54 -13.10
CA SER A 380 -46.36 27.74 -12.59
C SER A 380 -46.51 29.13 -11.96
N CYS A 381 -46.92 30.10 -12.78
CA CYS A 381 -47.50 31.35 -12.31
C CYS A 381 -48.99 31.33 -12.65
N THR A 382 -49.84 31.07 -11.66
CA THR A 382 -51.30 31.19 -11.79
C THR A 382 -51.69 32.66 -11.73
N THR A 383 -52.27 33.18 -12.81
CA THR A 383 -52.83 34.54 -12.87
C THR A 383 -54.23 34.57 -12.26
N SER A 384 -54.45 35.36 -11.21
CA SER A 384 -55.81 35.74 -10.79
C SER A 384 -56.16 37.11 -11.39
N THR A 385 -57.09 37.15 -12.32
CA THR A 385 -57.63 38.37 -12.92
C THR A 385 -58.70 38.99 -12.01
N LYS A 386 -58.48 40.23 -11.58
CA LYS A 386 -59.57 41.12 -11.11
C LYS A 386 -59.68 42.32 -12.06
N LYS A 387 -60.93 42.62 -12.43
CA LYS A 387 -61.38 43.66 -13.35
C LYS A 387 -60.67 45.00 -13.11
N GLY A 388 -60.10 45.57 -14.18
CA GLY A 388 -59.95 47.02 -14.34
C GLY A 388 -58.79 47.70 -13.61
N LYS A 389 -57.56 47.19 -13.72
CA LYS A 389 -56.32 48.00 -13.74
C LYS A 389 -55.13 47.07 -14.03
N THR A 390 -54.47 47.23 -15.17
CA THR A 390 -53.24 46.50 -15.48
C THR A 390 -52.12 47.04 -14.59
N THR A 391 -51.91 46.40 -13.45
CA THR A 391 -50.80 46.69 -12.53
C THR A 391 -49.75 45.62 -12.79
N SER A 392 -48.52 46.00 -13.18
CA SER A 392 -47.49 45.00 -13.44
C SER A 392 -47.08 44.34 -12.12
N THR A 393 -47.30 43.03 -12.01
CA THR A 393 -46.82 42.25 -10.88
C THR A 393 -45.32 42.07 -11.05
N LYS A 394 -44.57 42.80 -10.23
CA LYS A 394 -43.11 42.79 -10.21
C LYS A 394 -42.64 41.54 -9.49
N CYS A 395 -42.21 40.51 -10.22
CA CYS A 395 -41.42 39.42 -9.62
C CYS A 395 -40.10 40.01 -9.14
N THR A 396 -39.98 40.21 -7.83
CA THR A 396 -38.78 40.77 -7.20
C THR A 396 -38.02 39.61 -6.58
N THR A 397 -36.93 39.18 -7.21
CA THR A 397 -35.95 38.29 -6.58
C THR A 397 -35.13 39.12 -5.59
N SER A 398 -35.40 38.97 -4.30
CA SER A 398 -34.56 39.56 -3.24
C SER A 398 -33.44 38.60 -2.88
N THR A 399 -32.23 38.86 -3.35
CA THR A 399 -31.03 38.18 -2.83
C THR A 399 -30.50 39.01 -1.67
N LYS A 400 -30.72 38.57 -0.43
CA LYS A 400 -30.02 39.15 0.74
C LYS A 400 -28.60 38.59 0.78
N ILE A 401 -27.62 39.39 0.40
CA ILE A 401 -26.21 39.19 0.73
C ILE A 401 -25.79 40.39 1.60
N GLY A 402 -25.04 40.12 2.67
CA GLY A 402 -24.62 41.13 3.65
C GLY A 402 -24.00 42.38 3.00
N LYS A 403 -24.36 43.54 3.56
CA LYS A 403 -23.93 44.94 3.27
C LYS A 403 -22.84 45.12 2.19
N THR A 404 -23.19 45.72 1.04
CA THR A 404 -22.72 47.06 0.59
C THR A 404 -23.48 47.55 -0.66
N SER A 405 -23.37 48.85 -0.92
CA SER A 405 -24.16 49.77 -1.78
C SER A 405 -24.49 49.32 -3.21
N SER A 406 -25.73 49.57 -3.65
CA SER A 406 -26.24 49.32 -5.01
C SER A 406 -26.39 50.59 -5.84
N THR A 407 -26.06 50.51 -7.14
CA THR A 407 -26.44 51.49 -8.16
C THR A 407 -27.39 50.81 -9.16
N LYS A 408 -28.47 51.50 -9.53
CA LYS A 408 -29.60 51.05 -10.37
C LYS A 408 -29.20 50.81 -11.84
N CYS A 409 -29.90 49.89 -12.52
CA CYS A 409 -29.97 49.84 -13.98
C CYS A 409 -31.43 49.86 -14.48
N THR A 410 -31.62 50.52 -15.63
CA THR A 410 -32.88 50.86 -16.31
C THR A 410 -32.99 50.07 -17.63
N THR A 411 -34.20 49.72 -18.07
CA THR A 411 -34.44 48.96 -19.32
C THR A 411 -35.28 49.76 -20.32
N SER A 412 -34.97 49.66 -21.63
CA SER A 412 -35.76 50.23 -22.72
C SER A 412 -36.10 49.19 -23.80
N THR A 413 -37.31 49.22 -24.35
CA THR A 413 -37.79 48.29 -25.40
C THR A 413 -38.41 49.09 -26.56
N LYS A 414 -38.11 48.75 -27.82
CA LYS A 414 -38.80 49.23 -29.03
C LYS A 414 -39.60 48.09 -29.67
N ILE A 415 -40.83 48.37 -30.13
CA ILE A 415 -41.71 47.43 -30.84
C ILE A 415 -41.98 47.96 -32.26
N GLY A 416 -41.78 47.11 -33.27
CA GLY A 416 -42.08 47.37 -34.69
C GLY A 416 -43.50 46.98 -35.08
N LYS A 417 -44.11 47.81 -35.94
CA LYS A 417 -45.51 47.78 -36.41
C LYS A 417 -45.67 46.84 -37.62
N ALA A 418 -46.78 46.10 -37.71
CA ALA A 418 -47.20 45.43 -38.94
C ALA A 418 -48.68 45.76 -39.26
N SER A 419 -48.97 45.90 -40.55
CA SER A 419 -50.21 46.37 -41.17
C SER A 419 -50.78 45.26 -42.05
N SER A 420 -52.06 44.91 -41.90
CA SER A 420 -53.07 44.77 -42.97
C SER A 420 -54.26 43.90 -42.54
N THR A 421 -55.44 44.51 -42.70
CA THR A 421 -56.80 44.04 -43.04
C THR A 421 -57.05 42.55 -43.32
N GLY A 422 -57.96 41.96 -42.55
CA GLY A 422 -58.57 40.64 -42.78
C GLY A 422 -59.06 40.04 -41.47
N CYS A 423 -60.38 39.93 -41.26
CA CYS A 423 -60.94 39.43 -40.00
C CYS A 423 -60.70 37.91 -39.87
N THR A 424 -59.79 37.51 -38.97
CA THR A 424 -59.60 36.12 -38.58
C THR A 424 -59.06 36.09 -37.15
N THR A 425 -59.74 35.40 -36.24
CA THR A 425 -59.27 35.17 -34.86
C THR A 425 -57.96 34.40 -34.93
N THR A 426 -56.83 35.08 -34.72
CA THR A 426 -55.50 34.46 -34.75
C THR A 426 -54.93 34.45 -33.35
N THR A 427 -54.88 33.27 -32.72
CA THR A 427 -54.09 33.08 -31.50
C THR A 427 -52.62 33.16 -31.89
N ARG A 428 -51.94 34.26 -31.54
CA ARG A 428 -50.51 34.41 -31.81
C ARG A 428 -49.72 34.06 -30.54
N ILE A 429 -49.03 32.92 -30.59
CA ILE A 429 -48.04 32.54 -29.56
C ILE A 429 -46.77 33.33 -29.89
N GLY A 430 -46.38 34.23 -28.98
CA GLY A 430 -45.13 34.98 -29.09
C GLY A 430 -44.16 34.53 -28.00
N THR A 431 -42.91 34.26 -28.39
CA THR A 431 -41.81 34.10 -27.45
C THR A 431 -41.12 35.45 -27.27
N SER A 432 -40.99 35.89 -26.03
CA SER A 432 -40.14 37.04 -25.71
C SER A 432 -38.97 36.55 -24.87
N SER A 433 -37.76 36.90 -25.30
CA SER A 433 -36.54 36.64 -24.55
C SER A 433 -35.96 37.94 -24.01
N SER A 434 -35.58 37.95 -22.73
CA SER A 434 -34.80 39.04 -22.16
C SER A 434 -33.61 38.47 -21.40
N THR A 435 -32.45 39.07 -21.57
CA THR A 435 -31.20 38.58 -20.97
C THR A 435 -30.65 39.66 -20.06
N GLY A 436 -30.58 39.37 -18.76
CA GLY A 436 -29.93 40.21 -17.77
C GLY A 436 -28.62 39.58 -17.33
N THR A 437 -27.54 40.37 -17.31
CA THR A 437 -26.22 39.89 -16.88
C THR A 437 -25.78 40.67 -15.65
N ILE A 438 -25.36 39.97 -14.60
CA ILE A 438 -24.78 40.57 -13.39
C ILE A 438 -23.37 40.00 -13.22
N THR A 439 -22.37 40.88 -13.19
CA THR A 439 -20.98 40.49 -12.96
C THR A 439 -20.54 40.99 -11.58
N THR A 440 -19.90 40.13 -10.80
CA THR A 440 -19.35 40.49 -9.49
C THR A 440 -18.03 39.75 -9.26
N THR A 441 -17.05 40.46 -8.71
CA THR A 441 -15.72 39.92 -8.42
C THR A 441 -15.59 39.63 -6.93
N ILE A 442 -15.24 38.39 -6.57
CA ILE A 442 -15.01 37.96 -5.19
C ILE A 442 -13.66 37.24 -5.14
N ASN A 443 -12.76 37.69 -4.26
CA ASN A 443 -11.41 37.13 -4.08
C ASN A 443 -10.66 36.91 -5.41
N HIS A 444 -10.55 37.97 -6.22
CA HIS A 444 -9.87 37.97 -7.53
C HIS A 444 -10.48 37.06 -8.60
N VAL A 445 -11.65 36.48 -8.37
CA VAL A 445 -12.41 35.70 -9.37
C VAL A 445 -13.64 36.49 -9.80
N THR A 446 -13.75 36.77 -11.09
CA THR A 446 -14.89 37.45 -11.69
C THR A 446 -15.97 36.44 -12.03
N VAL A 447 -17.14 36.57 -11.38
CA VAL A 447 -18.30 35.71 -11.60
C VAL A 447 -19.34 36.49 -12.40
N THR A 448 -19.65 35.99 -13.60
CA THR A 448 -20.70 36.55 -14.46
C THR A 448 -21.91 35.62 -14.42
N ILE A 449 -23.04 36.14 -13.97
CA ILE A 449 -24.31 35.43 -13.93
C ILE A 449 -25.19 36.01 -15.03
N THR A 450 -25.43 35.22 -16.07
CA THR A 450 -26.35 35.56 -17.15
C THR A 450 -27.66 34.84 -16.91
N THR A 451 -28.72 35.60 -16.69
CA THR A 451 -30.08 35.09 -16.60
C THR A 451 -30.83 35.42 -17.87
N THR A 452 -31.22 34.39 -18.60
CA THR A 452 -32.06 34.50 -19.79
C THR A 452 -33.46 34.08 -19.40
N TRP A 453 -34.43 34.96 -19.58
CA TRP A 453 -35.84 34.64 -19.43
C TRP A 453 -36.46 34.48 -20.80
N THR A 454 -37.12 33.34 -21.05
CA THR A 454 -37.97 33.10 -22.21
C THR A 454 -39.35 32.73 -21.71
N GLY A 455 -40.33 33.59 -21.98
CA GLY A 455 -41.72 33.30 -21.72
C GLY A 455 -42.52 33.26 -23.01
N GLU A 456 -43.37 32.24 -23.13
CA GLU A 456 -44.51 32.26 -24.05
C GLU A 456 -45.66 32.99 -23.39
N TYR A 457 -46.30 33.88 -24.15
CA TYR A 457 -47.57 34.47 -23.74
C TYR A 457 -48.61 34.29 -24.84
N THR A 458 -49.84 34.11 -24.41
CA THR A 458 -51.01 34.02 -25.29
C THR A 458 -51.80 35.32 -25.12
N THR A 459 -51.89 36.10 -26.20
CA THR A 459 -52.71 37.32 -26.22
C THR A 459 -54.00 37.02 -26.95
N THR A 460 -55.14 37.16 -26.28
CA THR A 460 -56.46 37.11 -26.92
C THR A 460 -56.96 38.55 -27.06
N GLU A 461 -57.03 39.07 -28.27
CA GLU A 461 -57.66 40.36 -28.54
C GLU A 461 -59.14 40.17 -28.89
N THR A 462 -60.01 40.92 -28.22
CA THR A 462 -61.42 41.06 -28.59
C THR A 462 -61.67 42.50 -29.00
N HIS A 463 -62.01 42.76 -30.27
CA HIS A 463 -62.34 44.09 -30.75
C HIS A 463 -63.86 44.31 -30.76
N SER A 464 -64.33 45.38 -30.11
CA SER A 464 -65.71 45.87 -30.21
C SER A 464 -65.71 47.07 -31.17
N ALA A 465 -66.45 46.98 -32.28
CA ALA A 465 -66.59 48.08 -33.22
C ALA A 465 -67.71 49.04 -32.79
N SER A 466 -67.45 50.34 -32.88
CA SER A 466 -68.48 51.39 -32.83
C SER A 466 -68.24 52.36 -34.00
N PRO A 467 -69.31 52.91 -34.62
CA PRO A 467 -69.29 53.37 -36.01
C PRO A 467 -68.71 54.78 -36.17
N SER A 468 -67.97 55.02 -37.25
CA SER A 468 -67.50 56.36 -37.61
C SER A 468 -68.56 57.10 -38.44
N ALA A 469 -68.80 58.36 -38.08
CA ALA A 469 -69.57 59.30 -38.86
C ALA A 469 -68.93 59.55 -40.24
N ALA A 470 -69.68 59.23 -41.29
CA ALA A 470 -70.05 60.11 -42.40
C ALA A 470 -71.33 59.55 -43.03
#